data_AF-A0A8J6Y4D0-F1
#
_entry.id   AF-A0A8J6Y4D0-F1
#
_cell.length_a   1.000
_cell.length_b   1.000
_cell.length_c   1.000
_cell.angle_alpha   90.00
_cell.angle_beta   90.00
_cell.angle_gamma   90.00
#
_symmetry.space_group_name_H-M   'P 1'
#
loop_
_entity.id
_entity.type
_entity.pdbx_description
1 polymer ?
#
loop_
_entity_poly.entity_id
_entity_poly.type
_entity_poly.pdbx_seq_one_letter_code
_entity_poly.pdbx_strand_id
1 'polypeptide(L)' 'DHRTTLLVSGTGEVLSPDDDVVAVGSGGSYALAAARALLKHTELNASEVVNEGLAIAAGIDIYTNDHITIEELGK' A
#
# COMPACT_ATOMS: atom_id res chain seq x y z
N ASP A 1 18.85 7.67 1.16
CA ASP A 1 17.79 8.64 0.88
C ASP A 1 16.47 7.94 1.15
N HIS A 2 15.68 8.41 2.12
CA HIS A 2 14.47 7.75 2.63
C HIS A 2 13.18 8.38 2.10
N ARG A 3 13.27 9.15 1.00
CA ARG A 3 12.19 10.02 0.53
C ARG A 3 11.49 9.52 -0.73
N THR A 4 11.98 8.43 -1.32
CA THR A 4 11.53 7.96 -2.64
C THR A 4 11.12 6.50 -2.57
N THR A 5 9.90 6.22 -3.03
CA THR A 5 9.40 4.85 -3.24
C THR A 5 9.51 4.50 -4.71
N LEU A 6 10.00 3.31 -5.03
CA LEU A 6 10.14 2.80 -6.39
C LEU A 6 9.53 1.41 -6.49
N LEU A 7 8.85 1.13 -7.60
CA LEU A 7 8.36 -0.19 -7.97
C LEU A 7 9.25 -0.77 -9.06
N VAL A 8 9.76 -1.98 -8.84
CA VAL A 8 10.58 -2.71 -9.81
C VAL A 8 9.83 -3.95 -10.29
N SER A 9 9.75 -4.14 -11.60
CA SER A 9 9.10 -5.30 -12.21
C SER A 9 10.13 -6.35 -12.68
N GLY A 10 9.66 -7.58 -12.89
CA GLY A 10 10.48 -8.67 -13.44
C GLY A 10 10.89 -8.48 -14.91
N THR A 11 10.28 -7.53 -15.61
CA THR A 11 10.62 -7.13 -16.99
C THR A 11 11.74 -6.09 -17.04
N GLY A 12 12.22 -5.61 -15.88
CA GLY A 12 13.30 -4.62 -15.79
C GLY A 12 12.82 -3.17 -15.81
N GLU A 13 11.52 -2.92 -15.62
CA GLU A 13 10.97 -1.57 -15.51
C GLU A 13 11.12 -1.06 -14.07
N VAL A 14 11.43 0.23 -13.94
CA VAL A 14 11.48 0.95 -12.66
C VAL A 14 10.52 2.12 -12.74
N LEU A 15 9.52 2.11 -11.87
CA LEU A 15 8.41 3.04 -11.88
C LEU A 15 8.39 3.83 -10.57
N SER A 16 8.18 5.14 -10.66
CA SER A 16 7.81 5.95 -9.50
C SER A 16 6.28 5.95 -9.39
N PRO A 17 5.72 5.72 -8.20
CA PRO A 17 4.30 5.92 -7.96
C PRO A 17 3.91 7.38 -8.22
N ASP A 18 2.69 7.60 -8.73
CA ASP A 18 2.13 8.95 -8.94
C ASP A 18 1.65 9.60 -7.64
N ASP A 19 1.25 8.78 -6.66
CA ASP A 19 0.82 9.18 -5.32
C ASP A 19 1.84 8.68 -4.28
N ASP A 20 1.72 9.12 -3.03
CA ASP A 20 2.58 8.68 -1.91
C ASP A 20 2.35 7.21 -1.47
N VAL A 21 1.67 6.40 -2.29
CA VAL A 21 1.34 4.99 -2.00
C VAL A 21 1.44 4.12 -3.26
N VAL A 22 1.92 2.89 -3.06
CA VAL A 22 1.96 1.84 -4.08
C VAL A 22 1.58 0.51 -3.45
N ALA A 23 0.97 -0.38 -4.22
CA ALA A 23 0.63 -1.73 -3.78
C ALA A 23 0.93 -2.75 -4.88
N VAL A 24 1.24 -3.98 -4.47
CA VAL A 24 1.53 -5.12 -5.34
C VAL A 24 0.81 -6.37 -4.81
N GLY A 25 0.77 -7.44 -5.61
CA GLY A 25 0.09 -8.70 -5.25
C GLY A 25 -1.39 -8.73 -5.66
N SER A 26 -2.07 -9.84 -5.35
CA SER A 26 -3.46 -10.11 -5.78
C SER A 26 -4.45 -9.09 -5.23
N GLY A 27 -4.31 -8.71 -3.96
CA GLY A 27 -5.14 -7.69 -3.31
C GLY A 27 -4.67 -6.25 -3.55
N GLY A 28 -3.60 -6.05 -4.35
CA GLY A 28 -2.93 -4.76 -4.48
C GLY A 28 -3.83 -3.64 -5.00
N SER A 29 -4.71 -3.92 -5.96
CA SER A 29 -5.63 -2.91 -6.50
C SER A 29 -6.66 -2.43 -5.47
N TYR A 30 -7.17 -3.32 -4.62
CA TYR A 30 -8.11 -2.98 -3.55
C TYR A 30 -7.42 -2.16 -2.46
N ALA A 31 -6.24 -2.61 -2.01
CA ALA A 31 -5.44 -1.90 -1.03
C ALA A 31 -5.05 -0.50 -1.52
N LEU A 32 -4.61 -0.37 -2.77
CA LEU A 32 -4.25 0.91 -3.37
C LEU A 32 -5.45 1.87 -3.45
N ALA A 33 -6.61 1.37 -3.87
CA ALA A 33 -7.82 2.19 -3.95
C ALA A 33 -8.26 2.69 -2.57
N ALA A 34 -8.25 1.80 -1.56
CA ALA A 34 -8.57 2.13 -0.18
C ALA A 34 -7.57 3.15 0.40
N ALA A 35 -6.27 2.88 0.28
CA ALA A 35 -5.23 3.77 0.79
C ALA A 35 -5.28 5.17 0.15
N ARG A 36 -5.53 5.26 -1.16
CA ARG A 36 -5.73 6.54 -1.86
C ARG A 36 -6.92 7.32 -1.33
N ALA A 37 -8.03 6.64 -1.00
CA ALA A 37 -9.19 7.30 -0.40
C ALA A 37 -8.88 7.79 1.02
N LEU A 38 -8.22 6.96 1.83
CA LEU A 38 -7.84 7.31 3.21
C LEU A 38 -6.88 8.51 3.24
N LEU A 39 -5.85 8.53 2.38
CA LEU A 39 -4.93 9.66 2.27
C LEU A 39 -5.62 10.98 1.91
N LYS A 40 -6.71 10.94 1.15
CA LYS A 40 -7.44 12.14 0.72
C LYS A 40 -8.48 12.63 1.72
N HIS A 41 -8.96 11.76 2.59
CA HIS A 41 -10.18 12.01 3.38
C HIS A 41 -10.00 11.80 4.88
N THR A 42 -8.78 11.54 5.34
CA THR A 42 -8.48 11.31 6.76
C THR A 42 -7.16 11.96 7.15
N GLU A 43 -6.89 12.01 8.46
CA GLU A 43 -5.61 12.46 9.04
C GLU A 43 -4.80 11.27 9.57
N LEU A 44 -5.06 10.07 9.05
CA LEU A 44 -4.35 8.85 9.44
C LEU A 44 -2.87 8.95 9.06
N ASN A 45 -2.01 8.41 9.92
CA ASN A 45 -0.60 8.26 9.62
C ASN A 45 -0.35 7.12 8.61
N ALA A 46 0.87 7.02 8.08
CA ALA A 46 1.20 6.04 7.04
C ALA A 46 0.92 4.58 7.46
N SER A 47 1.23 4.22 8.71
CA SER A 47 0.99 2.89 9.27
C SER A 47 -0.50 2.56 9.33
N GLU A 48 -1.30 3.51 9.78
CA GLU A 48 -2.76 3.39 9.85
C GLU A 48 -3.39 3.27 8.46
N VAL A 49 -2.95 4.09 7.50
CA VAL A 49 -3.41 4.01 6.10
C VAL A 49 -3.11 2.63 5.49
N VAL A 50 -1.89 2.10 5.71
CA VAL A 50 -1.49 0.78 5.22
C VAL A 50 -2.32 -0.32 5.89
N ASN A 51 -2.50 -0.25 7.21
CA ASN A 51 -3.28 -1.24 7.96
C ASN A 51 -4.73 -1.32 7.46
N GLU A 52 -5.41 -0.18 7.38
CA GLU A 52 -6.81 -0.12 6.94
C GLU A 52 -6.95 -0.51 5.46
N GLY A 53 -6.02 -0.09 4.60
CA GLY A 53 -6.01 -0.47 3.19
C GLY A 53 -5.87 -1.98 2.99
N LEU A 54 -4.96 -2.63 3.73
CA LEU A 54 -4.78 -4.08 3.67
C LEU A 54 -5.95 -4.83 4.32
N ALA A 55 -6.53 -4.32 5.40
CA ALA A 55 -7.72 -4.92 6.01
C ALA A 55 -8.93 -4.92 5.06
N ILE A 56 -9.12 -3.84 4.30
CA ILE A 56 -10.15 -3.77 3.25
C ILE A 56 -9.84 -4.79 2.14
N ALA A 57 -8.59 -4.89 1.70
CA ALA A 57 -8.19 -5.87 0.69
C ALA A 57 -8.45 -7.32 1.14
N ALA A 58 -8.15 -7.64 2.40
CA ALA A 58 -8.41 -8.95 3.00
C ALA A 58 -9.91 -9.31 3.06
N GLY A 59 -10.79 -8.32 3.15
CA GLY A 59 -12.23 -8.51 3.09
C GLY A 59 -12.80 -8.74 1.68
N ILE A 60 -11.99 -8.54 0.62
CA ILE A 60 -12.44 -8.56 -0.78
C ILE A 60 -11.70 -9.63 -1.60
N ASP A 61 -10.38 -9.69 -1.51
CA ASP A 61 -9.55 -10.62 -2.27
C ASP A 61 -9.41 -11.95 -1.55
N ILE A 62 -9.86 -13.03 -2.19
CA ILE A 62 -9.77 -14.39 -1.61
C ILE A 62 -8.34 -14.87 -1.36
N TYR A 63 -7.35 -14.21 -1.97
CA TYR A 63 -5.92 -14.53 -1.83
C TYR A 63 -5.19 -13.63 -0.82
N THR A 64 -5.87 -12.65 -0.24
CA THR A 64 -5.33 -11.76 0.79
C THR A 64 -6.06 -12.04 2.10
N ASN A 65 -5.33 -12.26 3.19
CA ASN A 65 -5.92 -12.49 4.51
C ASN A 65 -5.65 -11.33 5.46
N ASP A 66 -6.18 -11.42 6.68
CA ASP A 66 -6.11 -10.41 7.73
C ASP A 66 -4.85 -10.50 8.62
N HIS A 67 -3.91 -11.39 8.29
CA HIS A 67 -2.66 -11.54 9.03
C HIS A 67 -1.62 -10.54 8.49
N ILE A 68 -1.75 -9.29 8.95
CA ILE A 68 -0.99 -8.15 8.44
C ILE A 68 0.25 -7.88 9.30
N THR A 69 1.40 -7.73 8.66
CA THR A 69 2.64 -7.23 9.27
C THR A 69 3.00 -5.88 8.64
N ILE A 70 3.31 -4.90 9.48
CA ILE A 70 3.68 -3.55 9.03
C ILE A 70 5.12 -3.28 9.49
N GLU A 71 5.96 -2.89 8.54
CA GLU A 71 7.35 -2.52 8.77
C GLU A 71 7.50 -1.02 8.49
N GLU A 72 8.18 -0.31 9.38
CA GLU A 72 8.38 1.14 9.29
C GLU A 72 9.87 1.47 9.18
N LEU A 73 10.20 2.44 8.34
CA LEU A 73 11.53 3.02 8.34
C LEU A 73 11.70 3.84 9.64
N GLY A 74 12.65 3.43 10.48
CA GLY A 74 13.04 4.20 11.65
C GLY A 74 13.50 5.62 11.29
N LYS A 75 13.53 6.51 12.30
CA LYS A 75 14.04 7.88 12.14
C LYS A 75 15.52 7.93 11.79
#